data_AF-A6P0I0-F1
#
_entry.id   AF-A6P0I0-F1
#
_cell.length_a   1.000
_cell.length_b   1.000
_cell.length_c   1.000
_cell.angle_alpha   90.00
_cell.angle_beta   90.00
_cell.angle_gamma   90.00
#
_symmetry.space_group_name_H-M   'P 1'
#
loop_
_entity.id
_entity.type
_entity.pdbx_description
1 polymer ?
#
loop_
_entity_poly.entity_id
_entity_poly.type
_entity_poly.pdbx_seq_one_letter_code
_entity_poly.pdbx_strand_id
1 'polypeptide(L)'
;MVHGRLIPGGDCAAILSNLPPGVLSIDDVLANYTLLPYYTRFFAADKKQQVWEALRAGRGSGITSVRAQMPDGTEGLKYCPTCYLLDTEKYGEPFWHRVHQIPLLPICPMHQVPLVVVPAKFTRLSEMFLPLVSVRHQKAEHRGKAPWMESLTDMLTALVCGEYAPTVGYNNLHTALINAGYGADKISKYQTLSVVKIQQAAREYYGTQIYEQYFASLSAAVLSRLINWKLSSPERYALLAVMVGMDAEALFGPRLDAADPLLEQLLRYKETGIVYGKNDLAAKMGIQPGQLDSLAQKYKVQPFWRQIRQERNRCIRLLLTDNEYDLIAQAAKENGNTQLAVFVRTIILDVLKNN
;
A
#
# COMPACT_ATOMS: atom_id res chain seq x y z
N MET A 1 -15.80 31.65 -7.66
CA MET A 1 -14.70 31.26 -6.75
C MET A 1 -15.19 30.10 -5.91
N VAL A 2 -14.43 29.01 -5.77
CA VAL A 2 -14.79 27.93 -4.84
C VAL A 2 -14.32 28.39 -3.46
N HIS A 3 -15.25 28.97 -2.70
CA HIS A 3 -15.01 29.53 -1.37
C HIS A 3 -14.94 28.41 -0.31
N GLY A 4 -14.07 28.59 0.70
CA GLY A 4 -14.08 27.78 1.91
C GLY A 4 -13.58 26.33 1.76
N ARG A 5 -12.27 26.12 1.58
CA ARG A 5 -11.63 24.79 1.77
C ARG A 5 -10.29 24.99 2.46
N LEU A 6 -9.76 23.96 3.13
CA LEU A 6 -8.37 23.91 3.61
C LEU A 6 -7.31 23.89 2.47
N ILE A 7 -7.75 24.09 1.23
CA ILE A 7 -6.92 24.23 0.04
C ILE A 7 -6.68 25.71 -0.18
N PRO A 8 -5.42 26.16 -0.38
CA PRO A 8 -5.19 27.55 -0.71
C PRO A 8 -5.89 27.94 -2.02
N GLY A 9 -6.41 29.15 -2.07
CA GLY A 9 -6.99 29.78 -3.25
C GLY A 9 -6.19 31.01 -3.67
N GLY A 10 -6.84 31.87 -4.47
CA GLY A 10 -6.28 33.17 -4.84
C GLY A 10 -6.20 34.17 -3.68
N ASP A 11 -6.80 33.83 -2.55
CA ASP A 11 -6.78 34.59 -1.30
C ASP A 11 -5.37 34.75 -0.74
N CYS A 12 -4.46 33.77 -0.92
CA CYS A 12 -3.06 33.94 -0.54
C CYS A 12 -2.41 35.16 -1.21
N ALA A 13 -2.59 35.30 -2.52
CA ALA A 13 -2.04 36.44 -3.27
C ALA A 13 -2.71 37.76 -2.88
N ALA A 14 -4.03 37.74 -2.65
CA ALA A 14 -4.78 38.92 -2.21
C ALA A 14 -4.32 39.40 -0.82
N ILE A 15 -4.15 38.49 0.15
CA ILE A 15 -3.65 38.82 1.49
C ILE A 15 -2.26 39.44 1.39
N LEU A 16 -1.34 38.82 0.65
CA LEU A 16 0.03 39.33 0.50
C LEU A 16 0.11 40.71 -0.15
N SER A 17 -0.78 41.01 -1.11
CA SER A 17 -0.85 42.34 -1.73
C SER A 17 -1.24 43.47 -0.76
N ASN A 18 -1.84 43.12 0.39
CA ASN A 18 -2.20 44.07 1.45
C ASN A 18 -1.13 44.17 2.55
N LEU A 19 -0.08 43.35 2.51
CA LEU A 19 1.02 43.40 3.46
C LEU A 19 2.16 44.30 2.94
N PRO A 20 3.00 44.87 3.83
CA PRO A 20 4.19 45.58 3.40
C PRO A 20 5.09 44.70 2.51
N PRO A 21 5.70 45.26 1.45
CA PRO A 21 6.58 44.52 0.57
C PRO A 21 7.73 43.83 1.33
N GLY A 22 8.03 42.58 0.98
CA GLY A 22 9.17 41.83 1.52
C GLY A 22 8.92 41.12 2.86
N VAL A 23 7.72 41.21 3.44
CA VAL A 23 7.40 40.49 4.70
C VAL A 23 7.27 38.98 4.47
N LEU A 24 6.57 38.56 3.41
CA LEU A 24 6.41 37.16 3.01
C LEU A 24 6.36 37.05 1.49
N SER A 25 6.98 36.02 0.93
CA SER A 25 6.81 35.68 -0.48
C SER A 25 5.60 34.75 -0.68
N ILE A 26 4.97 34.84 -1.84
CA ILE A 26 3.88 33.91 -2.21
C ILE A 26 4.37 32.47 -2.28
N ASP A 27 5.61 32.26 -2.74
CA ASP A 27 6.20 30.94 -2.81
C ASP A 27 6.41 30.34 -1.40
N ASP A 28 6.83 31.14 -0.43
CA ASP A 28 6.94 30.72 0.98
C ASP A 28 5.58 30.42 1.60
N VAL A 29 4.57 31.25 1.34
CA VAL A 29 3.18 31.00 1.79
C VAL A 29 2.70 29.65 1.29
N LEU A 30 2.82 29.41 0.00
CA LEU A 30 2.37 28.16 -0.61
C LEU A 30 3.17 26.95 -0.09
N ALA A 31 4.50 27.07 0.08
CA ALA A 31 5.34 25.99 0.57
C ALA A 31 5.14 25.67 2.06
N ASN A 32 5.02 26.70 2.91
CA ASN A 32 5.23 26.56 4.35
C ASN A 32 4.00 26.88 5.21
N TYR A 33 3.05 27.66 4.69
CA TYR A 33 1.89 28.13 5.45
C TYR A 33 0.55 27.60 4.91
N THR A 34 0.58 26.75 3.88
CA THR A 34 -0.59 26.08 3.33
C THR A 34 -0.40 24.57 3.24
N LEU A 35 -1.49 23.81 3.09
CA LEU A 35 -1.46 22.38 2.82
C LEU A 35 -1.24 22.04 1.32
N LEU A 36 -0.80 22.99 0.49
CA LEU A 36 -0.53 22.71 -0.92
C LEU A 36 0.46 21.55 -1.14
N PRO A 37 1.59 21.45 -0.40
CA PRO A 37 2.54 20.34 -0.58
C PRO A 37 1.90 18.98 -0.31
N TYR A 38 0.97 18.92 0.65
CA TYR A 38 0.21 17.72 0.97
C TYR A 38 -0.69 17.31 -0.20
N TYR A 39 -1.57 18.21 -0.65
CA TYR A 39 -2.56 17.89 -1.69
C TYR A 39 -1.94 17.60 -3.05
N THR A 40 -0.75 18.14 -3.31
CA THR A 40 -0.04 17.94 -4.57
C THR A 40 1.05 16.87 -4.49
N ARG A 41 1.28 16.22 -3.33
CA ARG A 41 2.39 15.27 -3.13
C ARG A 41 2.50 14.22 -4.25
N PHE A 42 1.36 13.66 -4.65
CA PHE A 42 1.24 12.60 -5.66
C PHE A 42 0.83 13.10 -7.06
N PHE A 43 0.88 14.41 -7.32
CA PHE A 43 0.64 14.93 -8.66
C PHE A 43 1.88 14.76 -9.53
N ALA A 44 1.68 14.61 -10.83
CA ALA A 44 2.75 14.74 -11.79
C ALA A 44 3.34 16.16 -11.76
N ALA A 45 4.64 16.28 -12.07
CA ALA A 45 5.40 17.53 -11.91
C ALA A 45 4.79 18.70 -12.70
N ASP A 46 4.34 18.45 -13.93
CA ASP A 46 3.64 19.41 -14.79
C ASP A 46 2.36 19.94 -14.11
N LYS A 47 1.56 19.05 -13.54
CA LYS A 47 0.35 19.43 -12.82
C LYS A 47 0.66 20.19 -11.54
N LYS A 48 1.73 19.82 -10.80
CA LYS A 48 2.16 20.60 -9.61
C LYS A 48 2.50 22.03 -10.00
N GLN A 49 3.29 22.19 -11.06
CA GLN A 49 3.70 23.50 -11.58
C GLN A 49 2.50 24.34 -12.02
N GLN A 50 1.55 23.75 -12.76
CA GLN A 50 0.32 24.44 -13.17
C GLN A 50 -0.50 24.95 -11.98
N VAL A 51 -0.66 24.12 -10.94
CA VAL A 51 -1.38 24.51 -9.71
C VAL A 51 -0.64 25.63 -8.99
N TRP A 52 0.69 25.53 -8.89
CA TRP A 52 1.55 26.53 -8.27
C TRP A 52 1.43 27.89 -8.95
N GLU A 53 1.59 27.92 -10.28
CA GLU A 53 1.50 29.15 -11.08
C GLU A 53 0.10 29.76 -11.06
N ALA A 54 -0.95 28.92 -11.02
CA ALA A 54 -2.31 29.40 -10.86
C ALA A 54 -2.49 30.14 -9.53
N LEU A 55 -2.06 29.54 -8.42
CA LEU A 55 -2.16 30.15 -7.09
C LEU A 55 -1.28 31.39 -6.96
N ARG A 56 -0.07 31.36 -7.52
CA ARG A 56 0.84 32.51 -7.59
C ARG A 56 0.21 33.71 -8.29
N ALA A 57 -0.57 33.45 -9.34
CA ALA A 57 -1.30 34.47 -10.08
C ALA A 57 -2.68 34.83 -9.47
N GLY A 58 -2.97 34.39 -8.23
CA GLY A 58 -4.25 34.68 -7.56
C GLY A 58 -5.45 33.93 -8.13
N ARG A 59 -5.23 32.85 -8.88
CA ARG A 59 -6.29 31.97 -9.40
C ARG A 59 -6.48 30.77 -8.50
N GLY A 60 -7.63 30.09 -8.63
CA GLY A 60 -7.90 28.87 -7.88
C GLY A 60 -6.98 27.72 -8.30
N SER A 61 -6.67 26.82 -7.36
CA SER A 61 -5.81 25.65 -7.58
C SER A 61 -6.39 24.60 -8.54
N GLY A 62 -7.70 24.65 -8.83
CA GLY A 62 -8.38 23.60 -9.60
C GLY A 62 -8.47 22.25 -8.88
N ILE A 63 -8.04 22.16 -7.61
CA ILE A 63 -8.15 20.95 -6.79
C ILE A 63 -9.58 20.84 -6.26
N THR A 64 -10.37 19.96 -6.88
CA THR A 64 -11.79 19.80 -6.54
C THR A 64 -12.07 18.62 -5.61
N SER A 65 -11.17 17.63 -5.55
CA SER A 65 -11.35 16.37 -4.83
C SER A 65 -10.63 16.35 -3.48
N VAL A 66 -11.06 17.20 -2.54
CA VAL A 66 -10.62 17.13 -1.15
C VAL A 66 -11.80 16.78 -0.28
N ARG A 67 -11.62 15.76 0.57
CA ARG A 67 -12.62 15.41 1.57
C ARG A 67 -12.52 16.40 2.71
N ALA A 68 -13.62 17.11 2.96
CA ALA A 68 -13.72 18.11 4.02
C ALA A 68 -14.08 17.51 5.39
N GLN A 69 -14.76 16.36 5.39
CA GLN A 69 -15.27 15.74 6.61
C GLN A 69 -14.28 14.74 7.22
N MET A 70 -14.29 14.67 8.55
CA MET A 70 -13.62 13.62 9.32
C MET A 70 -14.41 12.30 9.24
N PRO A 71 -13.82 11.16 9.63
CA PRO A 71 -14.49 9.85 9.58
C PRO A 71 -15.79 9.76 10.38
N ASP A 72 -15.95 10.57 11.42
CA ASP A 72 -17.17 10.69 12.23
C ASP A 72 -18.20 11.66 11.63
N GLY A 73 -17.95 12.19 10.44
CA GLY A 73 -18.80 13.17 9.75
C GLY A 73 -18.64 14.61 10.24
N THR A 74 -17.80 14.85 11.24
CA THR A 74 -17.52 16.19 11.75
C THR A 74 -16.65 16.99 10.79
N GLU A 75 -16.67 18.31 10.96
CA GLU A 75 -15.91 19.26 10.16
C GLU A 75 -15.47 20.40 11.07
N GLY A 76 -14.20 20.78 11.00
CA GLY A 76 -13.66 21.79 11.90
C GLY A 76 -12.16 21.92 11.84
N LEU A 77 -11.69 23.05 12.36
CA LEU A 77 -10.26 23.32 12.53
C LEU A 77 -9.74 22.57 13.75
N LYS A 78 -8.48 22.17 13.71
CA LYS A 78 -7.86 21.36 14.76
C LYS A 78 -6.77 22.13 15.49
N TYR A 79 -6.67 21.97 16.81
CA TYR A 79 -5.54 22.50 17.57
C TYR A 79 -5.07 21.51 18.63
N CYS A 80 -3.83 21.68 19.08
CA CYS A 80 -3.28 20.95 20.20
C CYS A 80 -3.36 21.84 21.46
N PRO A 81 -3.97 21.35 22.56
CA PRO A 81 -3.99 22.05 23.86
C PRO A 81 -2.63 22.47 24.39
N THR A 82 -1.59 21.67 24.13
CA THR A 82 -0.22 21.97 24.57
C THR A 82 0.42 23.05 23.69
N CYS A 83 0.29 22.94 22.36
CA CYS A 83 0.74 24.00 21.45
C CYS A 83 0.08 25.34 21.79
N TYR A 84 -1.22 25.34 22.07
CA TYR A 84 -1.95 26.56 22.44
C TYR A 84 -1.25 27.32 23.59
N LEU A 85 -0.86 26.61 24.66
CA LEU A 85 -0.22 27.24 25.81
C LEU A 85 1.20 27.71 25.49
N LEU A 86 1.98 26.87 24.81
CA LEU A 86 3.35 27.21 24.41
C LEU A 86 3.41 28.39 23.44
N ASP A 87 2.48 28.47 22.50
CA ASP A 87 2.38 29.58 21.56
C ASP A 87 1.97 30.88 22.30
N THR A 88 1.02 30.78 23.24
CA THR A 88 0.61 31.93 24.06
C THR A 88 1.78 32.48 24.87
N GLU A 89 2.58 31.60 25.48
CA GLU A 89 3.76 31.98 26.26
C GLU A 89 4.85 32.60 25.37
N LYS A 90 5.12 31.99 24.21
CA LYS A 90 6.24 32.38 23.34
C LYS A 90 5.94 33.59 22.47
N TYR A 91 4.72 33.69 21.94
CA TYR A 91 4.34 34.68 20.92
C TYR A 91 3.26 35.66 21.40
N GLY A 92 2.71 35.46 22.60
CA GLY A 92 1.63 36.28 23.15
C GLY A 92 0.22 35.82 22.72
N GLU A 93 0.12 35.03 21.66
CA GLU A 93 -1.14 34.43 21.22
C GLU A 93 -0.94 33.06 20.54
N PRO A 94 -1.93 32.16 20.66
CA PRO A 94 -1.94 30.90 19.92
C PRO A 94 -2.44 31.10 18.50
N PHE A 95 -1.96 30.25 17.58
CA PHE A 95 -2.37 30.28 16.18
C PHE A 95 -2.65 28.88 15.63
N TRP A 96 -3.35 28.84 14.48
CA TRP A 96 -3.65 27.59 13.81
C TRP A 96 -2.41 27.03 13.13
N HIS A 97 -1.80 26.00 13.73
CA HIS A 97 -0.72 25.28 13.08
C HIS A 97 -1.24 24.55 11.84
N ARG A 98 -0.54 24.73 10.71
CA ARG A 98 -0.81 24.02 9.46
C ARG A 98 -0.88 22.51 9.66
N VAL A 99 0.08 21.94 10.38
CA VAL A 99 0.20 20.48 10.56
C VAL A 99 -1.06 19.91 11.22
N HIS A 100 -1.66 20.62 12.18
CA HIS A 100 -2.90 20.17 12.82
C HIS A 100 -4.06 20.07 11.83
N GLN A 101 -4.04 20.85 10.73
CA GLN A 101 -5.11 20.86 9.74
C GLN A 101 -5.02 19.72 8.72
N ILE A 102 -3.96 18.90 8.75
CA ILE A 102 -3.83 17.76 7.84
C ILE A 102 -5.06 16.83 8.00
N PRO A 103 -5.75 16.46 6.91
CA PRO A 103 -6.85 15.50 6.97
C PRO A 103 -6.43 14.21 7.67
N LEU A 104 -7.32 13.64 8.48
CA LEU A 104 -7.09 12.43 9.28
C LEU A 104 -6.00 12.48 10.34
N LEU A 105 -5.27 13.58 10.51
CA LEU A 105 -4.26 13.67 11.57
C LEU A 105 -4.95 13.54 12.94
N PRO A 106 -4.71 12.46 13.70
CA PRO A 106 -5.46 12.15 14.92
C PRO A 106 -4.87 12.84 16.16
N ILE A 107 -3.54 12.96 16.20
CA ILE A 107 -2.79 13.51 17.33
C ILE A 107 -1.78 14.56 16.85
N CYS A 108 -1.35 15.41 17.76
CA CYS A 108 -0.31 16.40 17.53
C CYS A 108 1.05 15.69 17.33
N PRO A 109 1.81 15.94 16.24
CA PRO A 109 3.11 15.30 16.04
C PRO A 109 4.16 15.77 17.05
N MET A 110 4.01 16.99 17.60
CA MET A 110 4.96 17.59 18.54
C MET A 110 4.76 17.09 19.97
N HIS A 111 3.50 16.91 20.39
CA HIS A 111 3.15 16.62 21.79
C HIS A 111 2.48 15.26 21.98
N GLN A 112 2.19 14.55 20.89
CA GLN A 112 1.61 13.20 20.91
C GLN A 112 0.29 13.11 21.69
N VAL A 113 -0.49 14.20 21.69
CA VAL A 113 -1.84 14.29 22.31
C VAL A 113 -2.93 14.42 21.25
N PRO A 114 -4.14 13.89 21.48
CA PRO A 114 -5.29 14.09 20.59
C PRO A 114 -5.54 15.55 20.26
N LEU A 115 -5.83 15.81 18.99
CA LEU A 115 -6.21 17.15 18.55
C LEU A 115 -7.66 17.45 18.94
N VAL A 116 -7.90 18.70 19.36
CA VAL A 116 -9.24 19.20 19.64
C VAL A 116 -9.82 19.79 18.37
N VAL A 117 -11.03 19.37 18.01
CA VAL A 117 -11.78 19.88 16.86
C VAL A 117 -12.63 21.05 17.31
N VAL A 118 -12.49 22.18 16.62
CA VAL A 118 -13.34 23.35 16.74
C VAL A 118 -14.30 23.35 15.56
N PRO A 119 -15.61 23.11 15.79
CA PRO A 119 -16.58 23.00 14.71
C PRO A 119 -16.58 24.24 13.81
N ALA A 120 -16.31 24.03 12.53
CA ALA A 120 -16.33 25.08 11.52
C ALA A 120 -16.66 24.44 10.18
N LYS A 121 -17.65 25.00 9.47
CA LYS A 121 -17.98 24.54 8.12
C LYS A 121 -16.91 25.04 7.17
N PHE A 122 -16.17 24.13 6.51
CA PHE A 122 -15.08 24.52 5.63
C PHE A 122 -15.61 25.39 4.51
N THR A 123 -16.78 25.07 3.95
CA THR A 123 -17.45 25.87 2.91
C THR A 123 -17.66 27.34 3.28
N ARG A 124 -17.61 27.69 4.56
CA ARG A 124 -17.78 29.05 5.07
C ARG A 124 -16.51 29.64 5.68
N LEU A 125 -15.37 28.94 5.65
CA LEU A 125 -14.13 29.43 6.26
C LEU A 125 -13.69 30.79 5.71
N SER A 126 -13.91 31.07 4.43
CA SER A 126 -13.57 32.37 3.83
C SER A 126 -14.48 33.51 4.29
N GLU A 127 -15.58 33.22 4.99
CA GLU A 127 -16.50 34.20 5.57
C GLU A 127 -16.22 34.43 7.07
N MET A 128 -15.25 33.72 7.64
CA MET A 128 -15.02 33.68 9.07
C MET A 128 -13.61 34.16 9.40
N PHE A 129 -13.51 35.09 10.36
CA PHE A 129 -12.27 35.35 11.07
C PHE A 129 -12.34 34.65 12.42
N LEU A 130 -11.61 33.54 12.55
CA LEU A 130 -11.60 32.71 13.75
C LEU A 130 -10.17 32.60 14.29
N PRO A 131 -9.67 33.60 15.03
CA PRO A 131 -8.35 33.51 15.64
C PRO A 131 -8.38 32.44 16.75
N LEU A 132 -7.31 31.65 16.89
CA LEU A 132 -7.31 30.55 17.86
C LEU A 132 -7.47 31.07 19.30
N VAL A 133 -6.99 32.28 19.59
CA VAL A 133 -7.16 32.93 20.91
C VAL A 133 -8.62 33.13 21.33
N SER A 134 -9.57 33.19 20.38
CA SER A 134 -11.00 33.30 20.69
C SER A 134 -11.64 31.95 21.06
N VAL A 135 -10.92 30.84 20.87
CA VAL A 135 -11.39 29.51 21.23
C VAL A 135 -11.06 29.26 22.69
N ARG A 136 -12.06 28.84 23.48
CA ARG A 136 -11.82 28.41 24.86
C ARG A 136 -10.84 27.23 24.87
N HIS A 137 -9.70 27.43 25.51
CA HIS A 137 -8.72 26.37 25.74
C HIS A 137 -9.36 25.18 26.47
N GLN A 138 -9.08 23.99 25.97
CA GLN A 138 -9.46 22.72 26.59
C GLN A 138 -8.20 22.01 27.07
N LYS A 139 -8.30 21.27 28.18
CA LYS A 139 -7.16 20.47 28.66
C LYS A 139 -6.87 19.32 27.70
N ALA A 140 -5.61 18.91 27.64
CA ALA A 140 -5.22 17.73 26.88
C ALA A 140 -5.91 16.49 27.48
N GLU A 141 -6.63 15.75 26.63
CA GLU A 141 -7.19 14.47 27.03
C GLU A 141 -6.23 13.33 26.70
N HIS A 142 -5.87 12.54 27.71
CA HIS A 142 -5.08 11.32 27.54
C HIS A 142 -6.01 10.11 27.41
N ARG A 143 -6.81 10.08 26.34
CA ARG A 143 -7.59 8.88 25.98
C ARG A 143 -6.63 7.80 25.45
N GLY A 144 -7.03 6.53 25.52
CA GLY A 144 -6.28 5.45 24.90
C GLY A 144 -6.06 5.72 23.40
N LYS A 145 -4.81 5.66 22.94
CA LYS A 145 -4.47 5.82 21.53
C LYS A 145 -4.68 4.50 20.80
N ALA A 146 -5.33 4.55 19.64
CA ALA A 146 -5.36 3.38 18.78
C ALA A 146 -3.94 3.07 18.26
N PRO A 147 -3.57 1.80 18.03
CA PRO A 147 -2.19 1.41 17.68
C PRO A 147 -1.63 2.09 16.43
N TRP A 148 -2.50 2.52 15.53
CA TRP A 148 -2.14 3.17 14.28
C TRP A 148 -1.98 4.69 14.36
N MET A 149 -2.38 5.34 15.46
CA MET A 149 -2.44 6.80 15.53
C MET A 149 -1.07 7.47 15.41
N GLU A 150 -0.04 6.91 16.03
CA GLU A 150 1.31 7.47 16.02
C GLU A 150 1.93 7.32 14.63
N SER A 151 1.98 6.10 14.09
CA SER A 151 2.48 5.84 12.73
C SER A 151 1.73 6.61 11.65
N LEU A 152 0.41 6.77 11.78
CA LEU A 152 -0.37 7.60 10.86
C LEU A 152 -0.03 9.08 10.99
N THR A 153 0.21 9.56 12.21
CA THR A 153 0.63 10.95 12.45
C THR A 153 1.98 11.24 11.82
N ASP A 154 2.93 10.33 12.00
CA ASP A 154 4.28 10.48 11.45
C ASP A 154 4.25 10.47 9.92
N MET A 155 3.54 9.50 9.33
CA MET A 155 3.36 9.41 7.88
C MET A 155 2.68 10.66 7.31
N LEU A 156 1.55 11.10 7.87
CA LEU A 156 0.83 12.29 7.39
C LEU A 156 1.67 13.56 7.52
N THR A 157 2.40 13.70 8.63
CA THR A 157 3.31 14.83 8.86
C THR A 157 4.45 14.82 7.85
N ALA A 158 5.04 13.66 7.58
CA ALA A 158 6.10 13.48 6.58
C ALA A 158 5.62 13.85 5.16
N LEU A 159 4.37 13.52 4.80
CA LEU A 159 3.79 13.90 3.50
C LEU A 159 3.64 15.42 3.32
N VAL A 160 3.59 16.21 4.41
CA VAL A 160 3.52 17.67 4.36
C VAL A 160 4.88 18.32 4.47
N CYS A 161 5.65 17.92 5.47
CA CYS A 161 6.89 18.60 5.86
C CYS A 161 8.13 18.04 5.16
N GLY A 162 8.07 16.81 4.63
CA GLY A 162 9.21 16.15 4.01
C GLY A 162 9.37 16.44 2.52
N GLU A 163 10.59 16.25 2.02
CA GLU A 163 10.96 16.42 0.61
C GLU A 163 10.83 15.09 -0.16
N TYR A 164 9.61 14.60 -0.25
CA TYR A 164 9.33 13.32 -0.91
C TYR A 164 8.73 13.48 -2.32
N ALA A 165 9.10 12.60 -3.23
CA ALA A 165 8.49 12.52 -4.56
C ALA A 165 8.16 11.07 -4.93
N PRO A 166 7.04 10.83 -5.63
CA PRO A 166 6.74 9.51 -6.19
C PRO A 166 7.92 8.96 -7.00
N THR A 167 8.27 7.70 -6.77
CA THR A 167 9.40 7.05 -7.43
C THR A 167 9.08 6.73 -8.89
N VAL A 168 10.13 6.67 -9.73
CA VAL A 168 9.99 6.38 -11.16
C VAL A 168 10.11 4.87 -11.40
N GLY A 169 9.10 4.28 -12.02
CA GLY A 169 9.14 2.88 -12.48
C GLY A 169 8.85 1.82 -11.42
N TYR A 170 8.70 2.19 -10.15
CA TYR A 170 8.27 1.29 -9.07
C TYR A 170 7.41 2.01 -8.04
N ASN A 171 6.80 1.25 -7.13
CA ASN A 171 6.07 1.76 -5.99
C ASN A 171 6.27 0.77 -4.82
N ASN A 172 7.00 1.19 -3.79
CA ASN A 172 7.32 0.31 -2.66
C ASN A 172 6.07 -0.15 -1.91
N LEU A 173 5.02 0.67 -1.86
CA LEU A 173 3.75 0.29 -1.26
C LEU A 173 3.10 -0.90 -1.98
N HIS A 174 3.22 -0.98 -3.31
CA HIS A 174 2.74 -2.15 -4.04
C HIS A 174 3.48 -3.42 -3.62
N THR A 175 4.82 -3.37 -3.57
CA THR A 175 5.65 -4.49 -3.11
C THR A 175 5.29 -4.91 -1.69
N ALA A 176 5.18 -3.96 -0.76
CA ALA A 176 4.86 -4.25 0.64
C ALA A 176 3.47 -4.84 0.81
N LEU A 177 2.46 -4.33 0.09
CA LEU A 177 1.11 -4.91 0.12
C LEU A 177 1.08 -6.34 -0.41
N ILE A 178 1.87 -6.66 -1.45
CA ILE A 178 1.99 -8.03 -1.96
C ILE A 178 2.67 -8.94 -0.94
N ASN A 179 3.78 -8.49 -0.34
CA ASN A 179 4.52 -9.26 0.67
C ASN A 179 3.67 -9.50 1.93
N ALA A 180 2.80 -8.56 2.28
CA ALA A 180 1.82 -8.69 3.36
C ALA A 180 0.61 -9.59 3.02
N GLY A 181 0.58 -10.22 1.84
CA GLY A 181 -0.45 -11.17 1.44
C GLY A 181 -1.71 -10.57 0.82
N TYR A 182 -1.71 -9.26 0.51
CA TYR A 182 -2.86 -8.59 -0.11
C TYR A 182 -2.93 -8.75 -1.63
N GLY A 183 -2.09 -9.61 -2.22
CA GLY A 183 -2.20 -9.99 -3.62
C GLY A 183 -3.45 -10.83 -3.93
N ALA A 184 -3.91 -10.74 -5.17
CA ALA A 184 -4.88 -11.69 -5.72
C ALA A 184 -4.24 -13.08 -5.84
N ASP A 185 -5.05 -14.13 -5.74
CA ASP A 185 -4.58 -15.53 -5.65
C ASP A 185 -3.92 -16.04 -6.95
N LYS A 186 -3.91 -15.23 -8.02
CA LYS A 186 -3.20 -15.52 -9.27
C LYS A 186 -1.79 -14.93 -9.24
N ILE A 187 -0.82 -15.83 -9.14
CA ILE A 187 0.60 -15.51 -9.23
C ILE A 187 0.91 -15.18 -10.69
N SER A 188 1.17 -13.90 -10.95
CA SER A 188 1.58 -13.41 -12.26
C SER A 188 2.76 -12.47 -12.09
N LYS A 189 3.45 -12.17 -13.19
CA LYS A 189 4.55 -11.19 -13.25
C LYS A 189 4.15 -9.80 -12.71
N TYR A 190 2.84 -9.50 -12.69
CA TYR A 190 2.25 -8.27 -12.14
C TYR A 190 1.08 -8.64 -11.22
N GLN A 191 1.39 -9.18 -10.03
CA GLN A 191 0.35 -9.57 -9.08
C GLN A 191 -0.49 -8.33 -8.71
N THR A 192 -1.78 -8.40 -9.05
CA THR A 192 -2.75 -7.37 -8.74
C THR A 192 -3.13 -7.43 -7.26
N LEU A 193 -3.47 -6.30 -6.67
CA LEU A 193 -3.97 -6.24 -5.30
C LEU A 193 -5.42 -6.73 -5.22
N SER A 194 -5.73 -7.47 -4.16
CA SER A 194 -7.10 -7.90 -3.84
C SER A 194 -7.83 -6.81 -3.07
N VAL A 195 -8.86 -6.24 -3.69
CA VAL A 195 -9.74 -5.24 -3.06
C VAL A 195 -10.35 -5.78 -1.77
N VAL A 196 -10.83 -7.03 -1.80
CA VAL A 196 -11.51 -7.67 -0.67
C VAL A 196 -10.57 -7.84 0.51
N LYS A 197 -9.35 -8.36 0.29
CA LYS A 197 -8.36 -8.55 1.38
C LYS A 197 -7.98 -7.21 2.02
N ILE A 198 -7.78 -6.17 1.21
CA ILE A 198 -7.48 -4.82 1.71
C ILE A 198 -8.65 -4.24 2.49
N GLN A 199 -9.89 -4.37 1.98
CA GLN A 199 -11.08 -3.87 2.66
C GLN A 199 -11.28 -4.52 4.03
N GLN A 200 -11.11 -5.85 4.10
CA GLN A 200 -11.21 -6.59 5.36
C GLN A 200 -10.13 -6.13 6.35
N ALA A 201 -8.86 -6.13 5.93
CA ALA A 201 -7.75 -5.72 6.79
C ALA A 201 -7.89 -4.27 7.28
N ALA A 202 -8.30 -3.35 6.40
CA ALA A 202 -8.51 -1.96 6.78
C ALA A 202 -9.65 -1.80 7.80
N ARG A 203 -10.73 -2.59 7.69
CA ARG A 203 -11.84 -2.58 8.65
C ARG A 203 -11.41 -3.09 10.02
N GLU A 204 -10.63 -4.18 10.05
CA GLU A 204 -10.11 -4.77 11.29
C GLU A 204 -9.09 -3.84 11.97
N TYR A 205 -8.21 -3.21 11.18
CA TYR A 205 -7.12 -2.39 11.71
C TYR A 205 -7.54 -0.97 12.11
N TYR A 206 -8.35 -0.29 11.29
CA TYR A 206 -8.76 1.10 11.52
C TYR A 206 -10.14 1.28 12.13
N GLY A 207 -10.97 0.23 12.13
CA GLY A 207 -12.37 0.30 12.55
C GLY A 207 -13.29 0.90 11.48
N THR A 208 -14.59 0.95 11.81
CA THR A 208 -15.68 1.21 10.86
C THR A 208 -15.63 2.61 10.24
N GLN A 209 -15.34 3.66 11.02
CA GLN A 209 -15.40 5.05 10.54
C GLN A 209 -14.39 5.32 9.41
N ILE A 210 -13.12 4.97 9.62
CA ILE A 210 -12.08 5.13 8.59
C ILE A 210 -12.37 4.20 7.40
N TYR A 211 -12.83 2.97 7.67
CA TYR A 211 -13.20 2.02 6.63
C TYR A 211 -14.28 2.59 5.70
N GLU A 212 -15.40 3.07 6.24
CA GLU A 212 -16.52 3.61 5.46
C GLU A 212 -16.09 4.78 4.59
N GLN A 213 -15.24 5.65 5.13
CA GLN A 213 -14.83 6.86 4.41
C GLN A 213 -13.81 6.58 3.30
N TYR A 214 -12.83 5.69 3.52
CA TYR A 214 -11.69 5.53 2.59
C TYR A 214 -11.72 4.24 1.79
N PHE A 215 -12.31 3.17 2.34
CA PHE A 215 -12.18 1.80 1.85
C PHE A 215 -13.49 1.18 1.37
N ALA A 216 -14.66 1.59 1.85
CA ALA A 216 -15.94 0.98 1.43
C ALA A 216 -16.20 1.10 -0.08
N SER A 217 -15.76 2.20 -0.70
CA SER A 217 -15.83 2.43 -2.15
C SER A 217 -14.54 2.08 -2.91
N LEU A 218 -13.62 1.35 -2.27
CA LEU A 218 -12.38 0.94 -2.92
C LEU A 218 -12.67 0.00 -4.09
N SER A 219 -11.99 0.22 -5.21
CA SER A 219 -12.12 -0.60 -6.42
C SER A 219 -10.76 -0.94 -7.01
N ALA A 220 -10.73 -1.94 -7.89
CA ALA A 220 -9.51 -2.32 -8.61
C ALA A 220 -8.94 -1.16 -9.43
N ALA A 221 -9.80 -0.28 -9.97
CA ALA A 221 -9.37 0.92 -10.69
C ALA A 221 -8.68 1.94 -9.77
N VAL A 222 -9.17 2.12 -8.54
CA VAL A 222 -8.53 2.98 -7.53
C VAL A 222 -7.18 2.42 -7.14
N LEU A 223 -7.09 1.11 -6.88
CA LEU A 223 -5.82 0.44 -6.56
C LEU A 223 -4.82 0.52 -7.72
N SER A 224 -5.27 0.33 -8.95
CA SER A 224 -4.43 0.48 -10.14
C SER A 224 -3.85 1.89 -10.26
N ARG A 225 -4.65 2.93 -10.01
CA ARG A 225 -4.13 4.31 -9.97
C ARG A 225 -3.15 4.51 -8.82
N LEU A 226 -3.41 3.90 -7.66
CA LEU A 226 -2.58 4.02 -6.47
C LEU A 226 -1.18 3.45 -6.71
N ILE A 227 -1.08 2.20 -7.18
CA ILE A 227 0.21 1.52 -7.43
C ILE A 227 1.03 2.22 -8.53
N ASN A 228 0.38 2.98 -9.42
CA ASN A 228 1.02 3.72 -10.49
C ASN A 228 1.25 5.21 -10.16
N TRP A 229 1.13 5.64 -8.91
CA TRP A 229 1.29 7.05 -8.49
C TRP A 229 0.32 8.04 -9.18
N LYS A 230 -0.85 7.57 -9.62
CA LYS A 230 -1.88 8.35 -10.33
C LYS A 230 -3.10 8.67 -9.47
N LEU A 231 -3.06 8.36 -8.18
CA LEU A 231 -4.14 8.66 -7.25
C LEU A 231 -3.86 9.98 -6.52
N SER A 232 -4.79 10.92 -6.63
CA SER A 232 -4.73 12.20 -5.92
C SER A 232 -5.38 12.09 -4.54
N SER A 233 -4.86 11.22 -3.67
CA SER A 233 -5.33 11.07 -2.28
C SER A 233 -4.18 10.65 -1.36
N PRO A 234 -3.50 11.61 -0.72
CA PRO A 234 -2.43 11.32 0.21
C PRO A 234 -2.87 10.43 1.39
N GLU A 235 -4.11 10.59 1.84
CA GLU A 235 -4.70 9.81 2.93
C GLU A 235 -4.68 8.31 2.63
N ARG A 236 -5.02 7.91 1.39
CA ARG A 236 -5.04 6.50 1.01
C ARG A 236 -3.65 5.89 0.93
N TYR A 237 -2.65 6.66 0.51
CA TYR A 237 -1.26 6.23 0.58
C TYR A 237 -0.83 6.06 2.04
N ALA A 238 -1.11 7.05 2.90
CA ALA A 238 -0.75 7.00 4.31
C ALA A 238 -1.41 5.82 5.04
N LEU A 239 -2.71 5.62 4.87
CA LEU A 239 -3.45 4.51 5.48
C LEU A 239 -2.93 3.15 5.00
N LEU A 240 -2.71 2.95 3.70
CA LEU A 240 -2.21 1.66 3.23
C LEU A 240 -0.76 1.39 3.66
N ALA A 241 0.09 2.42 3.68
CA ALA A 241 1.48 2.29 4.12
C ALA A 241 1.56 1.95 5.61
N VAL A 242 0.82 2.66 6.47
CA VAL A 242 0.77 2.39 7.91
C VAL A 242 0.21 1.01 8.20
N MET A 243 -0.82 0.57 7.46
CA MET A 243 -1.40 -0.77 7.61
C MET A 243 -0.36 -1.90 7.36
N VAL A 244 0.65 -1.67 6.52
CA VAL A 244 1.77 -2.61 6.29
C VAL A 244 3.05 -2.26 7.06
N GLY A 245 2.98 -1.34 8.03
CA GLY A 245 4.14 -0.94 8.84
C GLY A 245 5.22 -0.18 8.06
N MET A 246 4.85 0.51 6.97
CA MET A 246 5.76 1.27 6.11
C MET A 246 5.74 2.76 6.50
N ASP A 247 6.93 3.33 6.75
CA ASP A 247 7.13 4.76 6.95
C ASP A 247 7.36 5.52 5.61
N ALA A 248 7.51 6.84 5.68
CA ALA A 248 7.66 7.68 4.49
C ALA A 248 8.99 7.44 3.76
N GLU A 249 10.07 7.22 4.52
CA GLU A 249 11.39 6.92 3.95
C GLU A 249 11.37 5.61 3.16
N ALA A 250 10.74 4.56 3.69
CA ALA A 250 10.54 3.31 2.97
C ALA A 250 9.58 3.45 1.78
N LEU A 251 8.55 4.29 1.89
CA LEU A 251 7.57 4.51 0.81
C LEU A 251 8.21 5.15 -0.43
N PHE A 252 9.07 6.15 -0.23
CA PHE A 252 9.69 6.95 -1.30
C PHE A 252 11.15 6.60 -1.57
N GLY A 253 11.74 5.74 -0.75
CA GLY A 253 13.16 5.39 -0.80
C GLY A 253 13.52 4.39 -1.91
N PRO A 254 14.70 3.75 -1.78
CA PRO A 254 15.19 2.75 -2.71
C PRO A 254 14.17 1.63 -2.94
N ARG A 255 14.18 1.05 -4.14
CA ARG A 255 13.27 -0.04 -4.50
C ARG A 255 13.41 -1.19 -3.52
N LEU A 256 12.31 -1.58 -2.89
CA LEU A 256 12.28 -2.79 -2.07
C LEU A 256 12.53 -4.01 -2.96
N ASP A 257 13.45 -4.86 -2.53
CA ASP A 257 13.60 -6.19 -3.10
C ASP A 257 12.27 -6.92 -2.88
N ALA A 258 11.63 -7.33 -3.97
CA ALA A 258 10.44 -8.14 -3.89
C ALA A 258 10.86 -9.50 -3.31
N ALA A 259 10.82 -9.63 -1.98
CA ALA A 259 10.78 -10.91 -1.29
C ALA A 259 9.51 -11.62 -1.77
N ASP A 260 9.63 -12.33 -2.89
CA ASP A 260 8.54 -13.09 -3.48
C ASP A 260 8.25 -14.23 -2.49
N PRO A 261 7.12 -14.22 -1.77
CA PRO A 261 6.87 -15.20 -0.72
C PRO A 261 6.89 -16.63 -1.26
N LEU A 262 6.66 -16.78 -2.57
CA LEU A 262 6.75 -18.06 -3.25
C LEU A 262 8.18 -18.47 -3.52
N LEU A 263 9.09 -17.52 -3.75
CA LEU A 263 10.52 -17.82 -3.80
C LEU A 263 11.00 -18.32 -2.44
N GLU A 264 10.61 -17.66 -1.34
CA GLU A 264 10.96 -18.14 0.01
C GLU A 264 10.38 -19.52 0.30
N GLN A 265 9.09 -19.75 -0.02
CA GLN A 265 8.50 -21.08 0.10
C GLN A 265 9.20 -22.11 -0.78
N LEU A 266 9.54 -21.76 -2.03
CA LEU A 266 10.26 -22.63 -2.96
C LEU A 266 11.63 -23.01 -2.43
N LEU A 267 12.36 -22.05 -1.85
CA LEU A 267 13.67 -22.25 -1.24
C LEU A 267 13.57 -23.11 0.03
N ARG A 268 12.56 -22.88 0.89
CA ARG A 268 12.31 -23.76 2.05
C ARG A 268 12.05 -25.20 1.64
N TYR A 269 11.22 -25.42 0.62
CA TYR A 269 10.97 -26.77 0.09
C TYR A 269 12.19 -27.36 -0.61
N LYS A 270 13.10 -26.54 -1.14
CA LYS A 270 14.37 -27.01 -1.69
C LYS A 270 15.33 -27.46 -0.59
N GLU A 271 15.34 -26.75 0.55
CA GLU A 271 16.19 -27.07 1.71
C GLU A 271 15.79 -28.37 2.41
N THR A 272 14.54 -28.82 2.31
CA THR A 272 14.12 -30.11 2.89
C THR A 272 14.79 -31.32 2.23
N GLY A 273 15.35 -31.17 1.03
CA GLY A 273 15.98 -32.26 0.27
C GLY A 273 15.01 -33.32 -0.26
N ILE A 274 13.69 -33.13 -0.08
CA ILE A 274 12.66 -34.07 -0.54
C ILE A 274 12.41 -33.85 -2.04
N VAL A 275 12.40 -34.93 -2.82
CA VAL A 275 12.07 -34.87 -4.25
C VAL A 275 10.56 -34.93 -4.45
N TYR A 276 9.94 -33.76 -4.59
CA TYR A 276 8.49 -33.65 -4.81
C TYR A 276 8.06 -34.00 -6.24
N GLY A 277 6.82 -34.46 -6.41
CA GLY A 277 6.15 -34.43 -7.70
C GLY A 277 5.74 -33.01 -8.07
N LYS A 278 5.81 -32.62 -9.35
CA LYS A 278 5.50 -31.25 -9.80
C LYS A 278 4.11 -30.78 -9.34
N ASN A 279 3.08 -31.62 -9.48
CA ASN A 279 1.72 -31.28 -9.09
C ASN A 279 1.55 -31.20 -7.56
N ASP A 280 2.26 -32.05 -6.81
CA ASP A 280 2.22 -32.06 -5.35
C ASP A 280 2.91 -30.83 -4.76
N LEU A 281 4.09 -30.47 -5.28
CA LEU A 281 4.77 -29.23 -4.88
C LEU A 281 3.93 -28.00 -5.23
N ALA A 282 3.29 -27.99 -6.40
CA ALA A 282 2.40 -26.91 -6.81
C ALA A 282 1.25 -26.75 -5.82
N ALA A 283 0.58 -27.85 -5.47
CA ALA A 283 -0.52 -27.86 -4.51
C ALA A 283 -0.07 -27.42 -3.10
N LYS A 284 1.10 -27.88 -2.63
CA LYS A 284 1.67 -27.46 -1.33
C LYS A 284 2.00 -25.97 -1.27
N MET A 285 2.42 -25.39 -2.39
CA MET A 285 2.65 -23.95 -2.51
C MET A 285 1.36 -23.15 -2.81
N GLY A 286 0.21 -23.81 -3.01
CA GLY A 286 -1.05 -23.15 -3.36
C GLY A 286 -1.09 -22.60 -4.79
N ILE A 287 -0.31 -23.17 -5.72
CA ILE A 287 -0.10 -22.65 -7.07
C ILE A 287 -0.42 -23.69 -8.15
N GLN A 288 -0.60 -23.25 -9.40
CA GLN A 288 -0.76 -24.15 -10.54
C GLN A 288 0.59 -24.74 -11.00
N PRO A 289 0.65 -25.98 -11.51
CA PRO A 289 1.90 -26.62 -11.91
C PRO A 289 2.74 -25.83 -12.93
N GLY A 290 2.11 -25.10 -13.86
CA GLY A 290 2.83 -24.24 -14.81
C GLY A 290 3.46 -22.99 -14.19
N GLN A 291 2.99 -22.56 -13.02
CA GLN A 291 3.56 -21.43 -12.28
C GLN A 291 4.87 -21.79 -11.59
N LEU A 292 5.08 -23.07 -11.24
CA LEU A 292 6.35 -23.56 -10.69
C LEU A 292 7.51 -23.36 -11.67
N ASP A 293 7.31 -23.70 -12.94
CA ASP A 293 8.36 -23.50 -13.97
C ASP A 293 8.64 -22.02 -14.19
N SER A 294 7.59 -21.20 -14.23
CA SER A 294 7.70 -19.75 -14.38
C SER A 294 8.47 -19.12 -13.21
N LEU A 295 8.22 -19.60 -11.99
CA LEU A 295 8.89 -19.15 -10.77
C LEU A 295 10.38 -19.56 -10.76
N ALA A 296 10.67 -20.81 -11.13
CA ALA A 296 12.03 -21.33 -11.26
C ALA A 296 12.83 -20.51 -12.28
N GLN A 297 12.25 -20.24 -13.46
CA GLN A 297 12.87 -19.48 -14.53
C GLN A 297 13.11 -18.01 -14.12
N LYS A 298 12.12 -17.38 -13.47
CA LYS A 298 12.20 -15.99 -12.99
C LYS A 298 13.37 -15.77 -12.03
N TYR A 299 13.58 -16.71 -11.11
CA TYR A 299 14.61 -16.60 -10.06
C TYR A 299 15.86 -17.45 -10.31
N LYS A 300 15.98 -18.04 -11.50
CA LYS A 300 17.09 -18.93 -11.89
C LYS A 300 17.32 -20.08 -10.88
N VAL A 301 16.24 -20.56 -10.26
CA VAL A 301 16.27 -21.72 -9.37
C VAL A 301 16.21 -22.98 -10.23
N GLN A 302 17.18 -23.88 -10.06
CA GLN A 302 17.15 -25.19 -10.70
C GLN A 302 15.96 -26.01 -10.18
N PRO A 303 15.08 -26.53 -11.06
CA PRO A 303 13.96 -27.37 -10.65
C PRO A 303 14.42 -28.59 -9.86
N PHE A 304 13.87 -28.78 -8.66
CA PHE A 304 14.20 -29.91 -7.77
C PHE A 304 13.04 -30.92 -7.63
N TRP A 305 11.91 -30.66 -8.29
CA TRP A 305 10.81 -31.61 -8.44
C TRP A 305 11.06 -32.57 -9.61
N ARG A 306 10.39 -33.73 -9.60
CA ARG A 306 10.49 -34.72 -10.70
C ARG A 306 10.18 -34.07 -12.04
N GLN A 307 11.22 -33.98 -12.88
CA GLN A 307 11.09 -33.65 -14.29
C GLN A 307 10.98 -34.94 -15.10
N ILE A 308 9.94 -35.06 -15.92
CA ILE A 308 9.86 -36.12 -16.93
C ILE A 308 10.88 -35.74 -18.01
N ARG A 309 12.10 -36.27 -17.91
CA ARG A 309 13.25 -35.84 -18.74
C ARG A 309 13.26 -36.40 -20.17
N GLN A 310 12.30 -37.24 -20.56
CA GLN A 310 12.19 -37.75 -21.93
C GLN A 310 10.74 -37.87 -22.35
N GLU A 311 10.40 -37.24 -23.49
CA GLU A 311 9.16 -37.52 -24.20
C GLU A 311 9.14 -39.01 -24.57
N ARG A 312 8.14 -39.72 -24.06
CA ARG A 312 7.90 -41.12 -24.41
C ARG A 312 6.87 -41.14 -25.52
N ASN A 313 7.32 -41.18 -26.76
CA ASN A 313 6.48 -41.07 -27.96
C ASN A 313 6.29 -42.41 -28.70
N ARG A 314 6.87 -43.51 -28.21
CA ARG A 314 6.72 -44.85 -28.78
C ARG A 314 6.11 -45.83 -27.77
N CYS A 315 5.20 -46.66 -28.24
CA CYS A 315 4.49 -47.67 -27.45
C CYS A 315 4.75 -49.05 -28.05
N ILE A 316 5.09 -50.01 -27.18
CA ILE A 316 5.14 -51.44 -27.52
C ILE A 316 3.88 -52.05 -26.93
N ARG A 317 3.04 -52.68 -27.76
CA ARG A 317 1.88 -53.44 -27.31
C ARG A 317 2.29 -54.90 -27.15
N LEU A 318 2.10 -55.43 -25.94
CA LEU A 318 2.29 -56.84 -25.64
C LEU A 318 0.91 -57.49 -25.58
N LEU A 319 0.69 -58.50 -26.40
CA LEU A 319 -0.46 -59.39 -26.26
C LEU A 319 -0.05 -60.50 -25.30
N LEU A 320 -0.83 -60.67 -24.24
CA LEU A 320 -0.57 -61.63 -23.18
C LEU A 320 -1.78 -62.56 -23.06
N THR A 321 -1.51 -63.81 -22.73
CA THR A 321 -2.52 -64.73 -22.21
C THR A 321 -2.90 -64.33 -20.77
N ASP A 322 -4.06 -64.78 -20.29
CA ASP A 322 -4.52 -64.48 -18.92
C ASP A 322 -3.48 -64.91 -17.87
N ASN A 323 -2.88 -66.08 -18.05
CA ASN A 323 -1.85 -66.60 -17.16
C ASN A 323 -0.57 -65.73 -17.17
N GLU A 324 -0.13 -65.25 -18.33
CA GLU A 324 1.04 -64.36 -18.42
C GLU A 324 0.75 -63.00 -17.77
N TYR A 325 -0.46 -62.47 -17.95
CA TYR A 325 -0.86 -61.22 -17.31
C TYR A 325 -0.87 -61.35 -15.79
N ASP A 326 -1.45 -62.42 -15.26
CA ASP A 326 -1.53 -62.66 -13.81
C ASP A 326 -0.15 -62.86 -13.18
N LEU A 327 0.75 -63.60 -13.85
CA LEU A 327 2.14 -63.76 -13.41
C LEU A 327 2.86 -62.41 -13.33
N ILE A 328 2.72 -61.55 -14.35
CA ILE A 328 3.34 -60.22 -14.36
C ILE A 328 2.72 -59.33 -13.28
N ALA A 329 1.39 -59.38 -13.10
CA ALA A 329 0.70 -58.61 -12.08
C ALA A 329 1.10 -59.03 -10.66
N GLN A 330 1.28 -60.33 -10.43
CA GLN A 330 1.75 -60.87 -9.17
C GLN A 330 3.21 -60.45 -8.88
N ALA A 331 4.09 -60.61 -9.86
CA ALA A 331 5.49 -60.18 -9.75
C ALA A 331 5.63 -58.66 -9.51
N ALA A 332 4.75 -57.84 -10.09
CA ALA A 332 4.70 -56.40 -9.86
C ALA A 332 4.28 -56.03 -8.43
N LYS A 333 3.35 -56.80 -7.85
CA LYS A 333 2.92 -56.63 -6.45
C LYS A 333 4.06 -56.96 -5.49
N GLU A 334 4.76 -58.06 -5.75
CA GLU A 334 5.91 -58.52 -4.94
C GLU A 334 7.08 -57.52 -4.96
N ASN A 335 7.25 -56.78 -6.06
CA ASN A 335 8.31 -55.77 -6.24
C ASN A 335 7.87 -54.33 -5.93
N GLY A 336 7.02 -54.13 -4.92
CA GLY A 336 6.73 -52.80 -4.38
C GLY A 336 5.56 -52.06 -5.04
N ASN A 337 4.61 -52.80 -5.63
CA ASN A 337 3.28 -52.31 -6.00
C ASN A 337 3.30 -51.12 -7.00
N THR A 338 4.23 -51.18 -7.95
CA THR A 338 4.34 -50.18 -9.03
C THR A 338 3.30 -50.44 -10.13
N GLN A 339 2.93 -49.40 -10.88
CA GLN A 339 2.04 -49.55 -12.04
C GLN A 339 2.62 -50.59 -13.01
N LEU A 340 1.82 -51.58 -13.43
CA LEU A 340 2.21 -52.70 -14.30
C LEU A 340 3.09 -52.29 -15.49
N ALA A 341 2.72 -51.23 -16.20
CA ALA A 341 3.49 -50.73 -17.35
C ALA A 341 4.89 -50.19 -16.97
N VAL A 342 5.04 -49.64 -15.78
CA VAL A 342 6.32 -49.16 -15.25
C VAL A 342 7.18 -50.35 -14.85
N PHE A 343 6.61 -51.35 -14.17
CA PHE A 343 7.29 -52.57 -13.77
C PHE A 343 7.87 -53.33 -14.98
N VAL A 344 7.02 -53.62 -15.97
CA VAL A 344 7.42 -54.32 -17.20
C VAL A 344 8.53 -53.57 -17.94
N ARG A 345 8.41 -52.25 -18.04
CA ARG A 345 9.45 -51.41 -18.67
C ARG A 345 10.78 -51.50 -17.93
N THR A 346 10.77 -51.50 -16.60
CA THR A 346 12.00 -51.62 -15.79
C THR A 346 12.69 -52.94 -16.05
N ILE A 347 11.95 -54.06 -16.06
CA ILE A 347 12.50 -55.39 -16.37
C ILE A 347 13.16 -55.41 -17.76
N ILE A 348 12.46 -54.92 -18.78
CA ILE A 348 12.98 -54.90 -20.16
C ILE A 348 14.28 -54.09 -20.22
N LEU A 349 14.34 -52.94 -19.57
CA LEU A 349 15.54 -52.10 -19.57
C LEU A 349 16.68 -52.68 -18.74
N ASP A 350 16.41 -53.39 -17.65
CA ASP A 350 17.43 -54.04 -16.83
C ASP A 350 18.04 -55.25 -17.57
N VAL A 351 17.22 -56.06 -18.24
CA VAL A 351 17.70 -57.17 -19.09
C VAL A 351 18.59 -56.64 -20.21
N LEU A 352 18.23 -55.50 -20.82
CA LEU A 352 19.04 -54.88 -21.89
C LEU A 352 20.31 -54.17 -21.39
N LYS A 353 20.46 -53.92 -20.10
CA LYS A 353 21.67 -53.31 -19.51
C LYS A 353 22.64 -54.34 -18.93
N ASN A 354 22.14 -55.53 -18.60
CA ASN A 354 22.91 -56.61 -17.97
C ASN A 354 23.26 -57.76 -18.95
N ASN A 355 22.90 -57.61 -20.23
CA ASN A 355 23.44 -58.35 -21.38
C ASN A 355 24.38 -57.42 -22.15
#